data_AF-A0A4R5DEV2-F1
#
_entry.id   AF-A0A4R5DEV2-F1
#
_cell.length_a   1.000
_cell.length_b   1.000
_cell.length_c   1.000
_cell.angle_alpha   90.00
_cell.angle_beta   90.00
_cell.angle_gamma   90.00
#
_symmetry.space_group_name_H-M   'P 1'
#
loop_
_entity.id
_entity.type
_entity.pdbx_description
1 polymer ?
#
loop_
_entity_poly.entity_id
_entity_poly.type
_entity_poly.pdbx_seq_one_letter_code
_entity_poly.pdbx_strand_id
1 'polypeptide(L)' 'MKNIDKPSLENAYRLFENGDINKIKTGTTEGLQETYKYLFDGLYDYARKIRTQNISKGGFRFTVRRP' A
#
# COMPACT_ATOMS: atom_id res chain seq x y z
N MET A 1 -14.18 13.94 6.75
CA MET A 1 -12.90 13.44 6.17
C MET A 1 -12.26 12.54 7.20
N LYS A 2 -12.14 11.22 6.94
CA LYS A 2 -11.31 10.37 7.80
C LYS A 2 -9.86 10.78 7.54
N ASN A 3 -9.17 11.29 8.56
CA ASN A 3 -7.74 11.59 8.47
C ASN A 3 -6.97 10.27 8.58
N ILE A 4 -6.86 9.59 7.44
CA ILE A 4 -6.23 8.26 7.29
C ILE A 4 -4.71 8.32 7.23
N ASP A 5 -4.15 9.50 6.96
CA ASP A 5 -2.71 9.67 6.80
C ASP A 5 -1.99 9.53 8.14
N LYS A 6 -2.54 10.12 9.22
CA LYS A 6 -1.98 9.99 10.57
C LYS A 6 -1.89 8.53 11.05
N PRO A 7 -2.97 7.73 11.06
CA PRO A 7 -2.87 6.32 11.47
C PRO A 7 -2.01 5.49 10.52
N SER A 8 -1.98 5.80 9.22
CA SER A 8 -1.07 5.13 8.29
C SER A 8 0.41 5.41 8.62
N LEU A 9 0.73 6.61 9.09
CA LEU A 9 2.08 6.97 9.53
C LEU A 9 2.46 6.22 10.82
N GLU A 10 1.53 6.10 11.78
CA GLU A 10 1.73 5.30 13.00
C GLU A 10 1.98 3.81 12.66
N ASN A 11 1.27 3.27 11.67
CA ASN A 11 1.53 1.91 11.17
C ASN A 11 2.91 1.80 10.51
N ALA A 12 3.38 2.84 9.81
CA ALA A 12 4.73 2.86 9.25
C ALA A 12 5.79 2.79 10.35
N TYR A 13 5.65 3.56 11.44
CA TYR A 13 6.58 3.45 12.57
C TYR A 13 6.60 2.04 13.15
N ARG A 14 5.43 1.45 13.42
CA ARG A 14 5.31 0.08 13.93
C ARG A 14 5.96 -0.96 13.01
N LEU A 15 5.87 -0.81 11.70
CA LEU A 15 6.49 -1.70 10.71
C LEU A 15 8.01 -1.80 10.90
N PHE A 16 8.65 -0.66 11.20
CA PHE A 16 10.09 -0.60 11.45
C PHE A 16 10.46 -0.99 12.89
N GLU A 17 9.73 -0.47 13.88
CA GLU A 17 9.99 -0.74 15.30
C GLU A 17 9.89 -2.23 15.66
N ASN A 18 8.93 -2.94 15.07
CA ASN A 18 8.75 -4.38 15.28
C ASN A 18 9.72 -5.23 14.43
N GLY A 19 10.50 -4.62 13.53
CA GLY A 19 11.34 -5.33 12.58
C GLY A 19 10.55 -6.14 11.53
N ASP A 20 9.24 -5.94 11.43
CA ASP A 20 8.37 -6.63 10.47
C ASP A 20 8.78 -6.33 9.02
N ILE A 21 9.39 -5.17 8.76
CA ILE A 21 9.97 -4.81 7.47
C ILE A 21 10.95 -5.86 6.93
N ASN A 22 11.66 -6.56 7.82
CA ASN A 22 12.65 -7.57 7.42
C ASN A 22 12.01 -8.88 6.94
N LYS A 23 10.71 -9.07 7.20
CA LYS A 23 9.94 -10.24 6.77
C LYS A 23 9.32 -10.04 5.38
N ILE A 24 9.25 -8.80 4.92
CA ILE A 24 8.64 -8.44 3.63
C ILE A 24 9.60 -8.79 2.48
N LYS A 25 9.07 -9.44 1.44
CA LYS A 25 9.85 -9.90 0.29
C LYS A 25 10.32 -8.74 -0.61
N THR A 26 11.60 -8.43 -0.55
CA THR A 26 12.22 -7.34 -1.33
C THR A 26 12.10 -7.54 -2.84
N GLY A 27 11.83 -6.45 -3.57
CA GLY A 27 11.87 -6.42 -5.04
C GLY A 27 10.71 -7.12 -5.75
N THR A 28 9.63 -7.45 -5.03
CA THR A 28 8.49 -8.18 -5.61
C THR A 28 7.18 -7.42 -5.48
N THR A 29 6.23 -7.72 -6.38
CA THR A 29 4.85 -7.22 -6.27
C THR A 29 4.18 -7.67 -4.97
N GLU A 30 4.45 -8.89 -4.51
CA GLU A 30 3.94 -9.43 -3.26
C GLU A 30 4.39 -8.58 -2.06
N GLY A 31 5.69 -8.28 -1.99
CA GLY A 31 6.24 -7.42 -0.94
C GLY A 31 5.65 -6.01 -0.98
N LEU A 32 5.46 -5.43 -2.17
CA LEU A 32 4.79 -4.13 -2.31
C LEU A 32 3.33 -4.18 -1.81
N GLN A 33 2.59 -5.25 -2.12
CA GLN A 33 1.22 -5.44 -1.64
C GLN A 33 1.18 -5.63 -0.12
N GLU A 34 2.16 -6.31 0.46
CA GLU A 34 2.29 -6.53 1.90
C GLU A 34 2.62 -5.24 2.65
N THR A 35 3.56 -4.44 2.14
CA THR A 35 3.82 -3.08 2.66
C THR A 35 2.58 -2.21 2.58
N TYR A 36 1.90 -2.18 1.43
CA TYR A 36 0.67 -1.42 1.27
C TYR A 36 -0.42 -1.87 2.25
N LYS A 37 -0.53 -3.19 2.46
CA LYS A 37 -1.42 -3.74 3.47
C LYS A 37 -1.05 -3.21 4.86
N TYR A 38 0.19 -3.36 5.28
CA TYR A 38 0.62 -3.00 6.64
C TYR A 38 0.27 -1.54 6.98
N LEU A 39 0.45 -0.64 6.02
CA LEU A 39 0.17 0.78 6.19
C LEU A 39 -1.32 1.09 6.25
N PHE A 40 -2.13 0.43 5.41
CA PHE A 40 -3.51 0.85 5.14
C PHE A 40 -4.59 -0.18 5.51
N ASP A 41 -4.25 -1.30 6.15
CA ASP A 41 -5.23 -2.31 6.59
C ASP A 41 -6.27 -1.66 7.51
N GLY A 42 -7.56 -1.84 7.19
CA GLY A 42 -8.66 -1.21 7.92
C GLY A 42 -8.80 0.32 7.72
N LEU A 43 -7.90 0.97 6.97
CA LEU A 43 -8.00 2.39 6.59
C LEU A 43 -8.58 2.58 5.18
N TYR A 44 -8.27 1.66 4.26
CA TYR A 44 -8.87 1.56 2.94
C TYR A 44 -9.50 0.18 2.71
N ASP A 45 -10.71 0.14 2.17
CA ASP A 45 -11.43 -1.11 1.86
C ASP A 45 -10.72 -1.97 0.78
N TYR A 46 -9.73 -1.40 0.09
CA TYR A 46 -8.98 -2.02 -1.00
C TYR A 46 -7.51 -2.32 -0.65
N ALA A 47 -7.09 -2.20 0.62
CA ALA A 47 -5.80 -2.70 1.05
C ALA A 47 -5.65 -4.18 0.63
N ARG A 48 -4.52 -4.53 -0.01
CA ARG A 48 -4.18 -5.82 -0.66
C ARG A 48 -4.60 -6.04 -2.13
N LYS A 49 -5.46 -5.21 -2.73
CA LYS A 49 -5.94 -5.47 -4.09
C LYS A 49 -5.13 -4.72 -5.15
N ILE A 50 -4.73 -5.42 -6.21
CA ILE A 50 -4.31 -4.74 -7.44
C ILE A 50 -5.53 -4.03 -8.01
N ARG A 51 -5.39 -2.74 -8.32
CA ARG A 51 -6.48 -1.96 -8.88
C ARG A 51 -6.97 -2.56 -10.19
N THR A 52 -8.29 -2.60 -10.36
CA THR A 52 -8.96 -2.99 -11.61
C THR A 52 -9.39 -1.77 -12.43
N GLN A 53 -9.39 -0.59 -11.80
CA GLN A 53 -9.76 0.66 -12.45
C GLN A 53 -8.54 1.43 -12.94
N ASN A 54 -8.72 2.21 -14.00
CA ASN A 54 -7.73 3.15 -14.50
C ASN A 54 -7.56 4.32 -13.53
N ILE A 55 -6.32 4.80 -13.39
CA ILE A 55 -6.01 6.04 -12.66
C ILE A 55 -5.07 6.91 -13.50
N SER A 56 -5.26 8.22 -13.40
CA SER A 56 -4.45 9.24 -14.05
C SER A 56 -4.18 10.38 -13.08
N LYS A 57 -3.06 11.07 -13.25
CA LYS A 57 -2.74 12.30 -12.52
C LYS A 57 -2.13 13.30 -13.49
N GLY A 58 -2.73 14.49 -13.56
CA GLY A 58 -2.41 15.46 -14.63
C GLY A 58 -2.68 14.85 -16.01
N GLY A 59 -1.73 14.99 -16.94
CA GLY A 59 -1.80 14.43 -18.30
C GLY A 59 -1.31 12.98 -18.45
N PHE A 60 -1.00 12.27 -17.36
CA PHE A 60 -0.41 10.93 -17.41
C PHE A 60 -1.34 9.84 -16.87
N ARG A 61 -1.48 8.74 -17.63
CA ARG A 61 -2.26 7.56 -17.23
C ARG A 61 -1.33 6.43 -16.80
N PHE A 62 -1.53 5.94 -15.58
CA PHE A 62 -0.73 4.85 -15.02
C PHE A 62 -1.13 3.48 -15.61
N THR A 63 -0.14 2.62 -15.83
CA THR A 63 -0.31 1.27 -16.39
C THR A 63 -1.20 0.40 -15.50
N VAL A 64 -2.29 -0.12 -16.07
CA VAL A 64 -3.09 -1.20 -15.45
C VAL A 64 -2.40 -2.53 -15.68
N ARG A 65 -2.54 -3.46 -14.72
CA ARG A 65 -2.13 -4.86 -14.93
C ARG A 65 -2.93 -5.39 -16.12
N ARG A 66 -2.22 -5.77 -17.19
CA ARG A 66 -2.82 -6.55 -18.28
C ARG A 66 -2.89 -8.01 -17.83
N PRO A 67 -3.94 -8.76 -18.22
CA PRO A 67 -4.01 -10.20 -17.98
C PRO A 67 -2.79 -10.91 -18.57
#